data_AF-A0A6A3G2L0-F1
#
_entry.id   AF-A0A6A3G2L0-F1
#
_cell.length_a   1.000
_cell.length_b   1.000
_cell.length_c   1.000
_cell.angle_alpha   90.00
_cell.angle_beta   90.00
_cell.angle_gamma   90.00
#
_symmetry.space_group_name_H-M   'P 1'
#
loop_
_entity.id
_entity.type
_entity.pdbx_description
1 polymer ?
#
loop_
_entity_poly.entity_id
_entity_poly.type
_entity_poly.pdbx_seq_one_letter_code
_entity_poly.pdbx_strand_id
1 'polypeptide(L)'
;HLLRKYQNKLCTFNDDTQDTASAVFGGLLAAEPLSGKSISEQNFIFLGAGTAGTGIADLRETGKTVESRKQIKLADSRSLIAESRMESLQPHKLPYAHDAPEYPNLVETLDRIKTMALIGVCTIAKAFNEMGARK
;
A
#
# COMPACT_ATOMS: atom_id res chain seq x y z
N HIS A 1 -13.56 -9.48 -7.22
CA HIS A 1 -15.04 -9.48 -7.37
C HIS A 1 -15.70 -10.64 -6.60
N LEU A 2 -15.22 -11.89 -6.74
CA LEU A 2 -15.78 -13.05 -6.03
C LEU A 2 -15.59 -13.00 -4.50
N LEU A 3 -14.38 -12.69 -4.03
CA LEU A 3 -14.10 -12.60 -2.58
C LEU A 3 -15.05 -11.62 -1.87
N ARG A 4 -15.15 -10.37 -2.36
CA ARG A 4 -16.08 -9.37 -1.79
C ARG A 4 -17.54 -9.82 -1.75
N LYS A 5 -17.97 -10.68 -2.69
CA LYS A 5 -19.36 -11.17 -2.77
C LYS A 5 -19.66 -12.26 -1.74
N TYR A 6 -18.68 -13.10 -1.40
CA TYR A 6 -18.90 -14.31 -0.61
C TYR A 6 -18.22 -14.30 0.77
N GLN A 7 -17.24 -13.43 1.02
CA GLN A 7 -16.48 -13.39 2.29
C GLN A 7 -17.35 -13.22 3.55
N ASN A 8 -18.51 -12.57 3.43
CA ASN A 8 -19.45 -12.37 4.55
C ASN A 8 -20.61 -13.39 4.58
N LYS A 9 -20.61 -14.35 3.65
CA LYS A 9 -21.71 -15.34 3.47
C LYS A 9 -21.23 -16.78 3.60
N LEU A 10 -19.97 -17.03 3.26
CA LEU A 10 -19.34 -18.33 3.24
C LEU A 10 -17.93 -18.17 3.81
N CYS A 11 -17.39 -19.24 4.40
CA CYS A 11 -15.98 -19.30 4.74
C CYS A 11 -15.16 -19.36 3.44
N THR A 12 -14.84 -18.19 2.88
CA THR A 12 -14.12 -18.05 1.62
C THR A 12 -12.82 -17.31 1.83
N PHE A 13 -11.78 -17.85 1.22
CA PHE A 13 -10.42 -17.34 1.25
C PHE A 13 -9.91 -17.20 -0.19
N ASN A 14 -9.15 -16.15 -0.47
CA ASN A 14 -8.47 -15.93 -1.73
C ASN A 14 -6.97 -15.80 -1.47
N ASP A 15 -6.25 -16.87 -1.79
CA ASP A 15 -4.81 -17.01 -1.59
C ASP A 15 -4.02 -15.84 -2.20
N ASP A 16 -4.26 -15.54 -3.48
CA ASP A 16 -3.55 -14.51 -4.23
C ASP A 16 -3.52 -13.13 -3.53
N THR A 17 -4.60 -12.79 -2.82
CA THR A 17 -4.74 -11.49 -2.13
C THR A 17 -4.45 -11.60 -0.64
N GLN A 18 -4.99 -12.63 0.03
CA GLN A 18 -4.97 -12.74 1.50
C GLN A 18 -3.68 -13.34 2.03
N ASP A 19 -3.08 -14.32 1.36
CA ASP A 19 -1.79 -14.87 1.77
C ASP A 19 -0.65 -13.88 1.48
N THR A 20 -0.69 -13.21 0.32
CA THR A 20 0.25 -12.13 0.00
C THR A 20 0.20 -11.01 1.04
N ALA A 21 -1.01 -10.58 1.44
CA ALA A 21 -1.18 -9.58 2.48
C ALA A 21 -0.62 -10.06 3.83
N SER A 22 -0.92 -11.29 4.21
CA SER A 22 -0.47 -11.89 5.47
C SER A 22 1.05 -11.99 5.55
N ALA A 23 1.69 -12.44 4.47
CA ALA A 23 3.14 -12.53 4.38
C ALA A 23 3.82 -11.14 4.48
N VAL A 24 3.28 -10.14 3.77
CA VAL A 24 3.77 -8.76 3.84
C VAL A 24 3.63 -8.20 5.27
N PHE A 25 2.45 -8.30 5.88
CA PHE A 25 2.24 -7.77 7.24
C PHE A 25 3.04 -8.53 8.30
N GLY A 26 3.20 -9.85 8.15
CA GLY A 26 4.08 -10.66 8.99
C GLY A 26 5.53 -10.18 8.91
N GLY A 27 6.02 -9.87 7.70
CA GLY A 27 7.34 -9.28 7.50
C GLY A 27 7.49 -7.90 8.15
N LEU A 28 6.47 -7.04 8.03
CA LEU A 28 6.48 -5.72 8.67
C LEU A 28 6.49 -5.82 10.21
N LEU A 29 5.67 -6.70 10.78
CA LEU A 29 5.65 -6.98 12.23
C LEU A 29 7.00 -7.54 12.72
N ALA A 30 7.63 -8.42 11.94
CA ALA A 30 8.96 -8.92 12.27
C ALA A 30 10.05 -7.84 12.18
N ALA A 31 9.87 -6.82 11.33
CA ALA A 31 10.79 -5.69 11.18
C ALA A 31 10.58 -4.58 12.21
N GLU A 32 9.43 -4.54 12.91
CA GLU A 32 9.11 -3.51 13.91
C GLU A 32 10.19 -3.35 15.01
N PRO A 33 10.69 -4.43 15.64
CA PRO A 33 11.76 -4.31 16.65
C PRO A 33 13.07 -3.75 16.10
N LEU A 34 13.34 -3.94 14.81
CA LEU A 34 14.56 -3.46 14.15
C LEU A 34 14.49 -1.98 13.79
N SER A 35 13.27 -1.46 13.56
CA SER A 35 13.06 -0.04 13.25
C SER A 35 13.16 0.88 14.47
N GLY A 36 12.96 0.37 15.68
CA GLY A 36 12.87 1.19 16.90
C GLY A 36 11.67 2.14 16.95
N LYS A 37 10.69 1.98 16.05
CA LYS A 37 9.42 2.74 16.01
C LYS A 37 8.27 1.76 15.88
N SER A 38 7.10 2.14 16.39
CA SER A 38 5.92 1.30 16.18
C SER A 38 5.44 1.39 14.73
N ILE A 39 4.87 0.29 14.23
CA ILE A 39 4.17 0.25 12.94
C ILE A 39 3.10 1.34 12.82
N SER A 40 2.50 1.78 13.94
CA SER A 40 1.52 2.87 13.91
C SER A 40 2.12 4.25 13.62
N GLU A 41 3.43 4.40 13.68
CA GLU A 41 4.16 5.65 13.44
C GLU A 41 4.85 5.67 12.07
N GLN A 42 4.68 4.59 11.30
CA GLN A 42 5.38 4.34 10.06
C GLN A 42 4.46 4.48 8.86
N ASN A 43 5.03 4.94 7.74
CA ASN A 43 4.36 4.99 6.45
C ASN A 43 4.83 3.82 5.57
N PHE A 44 3.88 3.21 4.87
CA PHE A 44 4.08 2.12 3.93
C PHE A 44 3.64 2.57 2.55
N ILE A 45 4.51 2.43 1.56
CA ILE A 45 4.16 2.74 0.16
C ILE A 45 3.98 1.44 -0.60
N PHE A 46 2.84 1.27 -1.27
CA PHE A 46 2.63 0.19 -2.23
C PHE A 46 2.80 0.72 -3.65
N LEU A 47 3.81 0.19 -4.34
CA LEU A 47 4.02 0.44 -5.77
C LEU A 47 3.13 -0.49 -6.59
N GLY A 48 2.02 0.04 -7.09
CA GLY A 48 1.01 -0.71 -7.82
C GLY A 48 -0.37 -0.59 -7.19
N ALA A 49 -1.11 0.46 -7.56
CA ALA A 49 -2.48 0.69 -7.10
C ALA A 49 -3.56 -0.06 -7.92
N GLY A 50 -3.25 -1.28 -8.37
CA GLY A 50 -4.20 -2.17 -9.01
C GLY A 50 -5.14 -2.83 -8.00
N THR A 51 -6.00 -3.75 -8.47
CA THR A 51 -6.90 -4.52 -7.62
C THR A 51 -6.16 -5.33 -6.55
N ALA A 52 -4.99 -5.88 -6.88
CA ALA A 52 -4.18 -6.63 -5.92
C ALA A 52 -3.60 -5.72 -4.83
N GLY A 53 -2.95 -4.61 -5.20
CA GLY A 53 -2.36 -3.68 -4.24
C GLY A 53 -3.40 -3.03 -3.32
N THR A 54 -4.54 -2.62 -3.88
CA THR A 54 -5.67 -2.12 -3.07
C THR A 54 -6.30 -3.21 -2.21
N GLY A 55 -6.43 -4.44 -2.72
CA GLY A 55 -6.93 -5.57 -1.94
C GLY A 55 -6.04 -5.94 -0.75
N ILE A 56 -4.72 -5.90 -0.92
CA ILE A 56 -3.75 -6.12 0.18
C ILE A 56 -3.83 -4.97 1.19
N ALA A 57 -3.91 -3.73 0.71
CA ALA A 57 -4.07 -2.56 1.57
C ALA A 57 -5.38 -2.57 2.37
N ASP A 58 -6.47 -3.05 1.76
CA ASP A 58 -7.79 -3.22 2.40
C ASP A 58 -7.71 -4.27 3.53
N LEU A 59 -6.90 -5.32 3.38
CA LEU A 59 -6.81 -6.39 4.37
C LEU A 59 -6.18 -5.95 5.69
N ARG A 60 -5.29 -4.95 5.69
CA ARG A 60 -4.79 -4.32 6.93
C ARG A 60 -5.94 -3.74 7.77
N GLU A 61 -6.98 -3.24 7.12
CA GLU A 61 -8.11 -2.62 7.82
C GLU A 61 -8.95 -3.62 8.60
N THR A 62 -8.93 -4.89 8.22
CA THR A 62 -9.76 -5.91 8.90
C THR A 62 -9.32 -6.16 10.35
N GLY A 63 -8.25 -5.50 10.83
CA GLY A 63 -7.82 -5.52 12.23
C GLY A 63 -7.67 -4.17 12.95
N LYS A 64 -7.78 -3.00 12.30
CA LYS A 64 -7.67 -1.66 12.94
C LYS A 64 -8.52 -0.59 12.22
N THR A 65 -8.94 0.44 12.97
CA THR A 65 -9.81 1.56 12.56
C THR A 65 -9.27 2.35 11.37
N VAL A 66 -10.10 3.22 10.76
CA VAL A 66 -9.83 4.13 9.62
C VAL A 66 -8.43 4.80 9.65
N GLU A 67 -7.87 5.01 10.83
CA GLU A 67 -6.49 5.45 11.07
C GLU A 67 -5.43 4.60 10.34
N SER A 68 -5.65 3.30 10.13
CA SER A 68 -4.70 2.44 9.41
C SER A 68 -4.50 2.84 7.95
N ARG A 69 -5.49 3.50 7.31
CA ARG A 69 -5.31 4.02 5.94
C ARG A 69 -4.32 5.16 5.89
N LYS A 70 -4.23 6.01 6.93
CA LYS A 70 -3.34 7.18 6.91
C LYS A 70 -1.87 6.80 6.71
N GLN A 71 -1.49 5.62 7.19
CA GLN A 71 -0.14 5.06 7.07
C GLN A 71 0.10 4.35 5.74
N ILE A 72 -0.95 3.98 5.00
CA ILE A 72 -0.85 3.24 3.76
C ILE A 72 -0.99 4.20 2.60
N LYS A 73 0.09 4.33 1.83
CA LYS A 73 0.16 5.18 0.65
C LYS A 73 0.25 4.28 -0.58
N LEU A 74 -0.49 4.61 -1.64
CA LEU A 74 -0.45 3.87 -2.89
C LEU A 74 0.20 4.73 -3.97
N ALA A 75 1.01 4.12 -4.82
CA ALA A 75 1.57 4.76 -6.01
C ALA A 75 1.16 3.99 -7.26
N ASP A 76 0.89 4.70 -8.35
CA ASP A 76 0.71 4.14 -9.69
C ASP A 76 1.74 4.70 -10.67
N SER A 77 1.56 4.42 -11.97
CA SER A 77 2.48 4.89 -13.01
C SER A 77 2.61 6.41 -13.10
N ARG A 78 1.71 7.17 -12.47
CA ARG A 78 1.74 8.63 -12.42
C ARG A 78 2.15 9.16 -11.05
N SER A 79 2.84 8.36 -10.22
CA SER A 79 3.24 8.65 -8.83
C SER A 79 2.15 8.43 -7.77
N LEU A 80 2.32 9.06 -6.61
CA LEU A 80 1.49 8.91 -5.41
C LEU A 80 0.01 9.20 -5.71
N ILE A 81 -0.87 8.39 -5.13
CA ILE A 81 -2.30 8.64 -5.10
C ILE A 81 -2.59 9.70 -4.03
N ALA A 82 -3.12 10.84 -4.46
CA ALA A 82 -3.38 12.01 -3.63
C ALA A 82 -4.73 12.64 -3.96
N GLU A 83 -5.26 13.44 -3.04
CA GLU A 83 -6.54 14.17 -3.20
C GLU A 83 -6.56 15.04 -4.48
N SER A 84 -5.43 15.66 -4.82
CA SER A 84 -5.27 16.48 -6.03
C SER A 84 -5.61 15.74 -7.33
N ARG A 85 -5.59 14.40 -7.32
CA ARG A 85 -5.82 13.55 -8.49
C ARG A 85 -7.19 12.88 -8.51
N MET A 86 -8.05 13.10 -7.52
CA MET A 86 -9.29 12.33 -7.29
C MET A 86 -10.19 12.19 -8.52
N GLU A 87 -10.36 13.25 -9.30
CA GLU A 87 -11.20 13.24 -10.51
C GLU A 87 -10.72 12.25 -11.58
N SER A 88 -9.42 11.92 -11.58
CA SER A 88 -8.80 10.99 -12.52
C SER A 88 -8.63 9.57 -11.98
N LEU A 89 -9.00 9.33 -10.71
CA LEU A 89 -8.79 8.05 -10.04
C LEU A 89 -9.97 7.10 -10.26
N GLN A 90 -9.63 5.81 -10.36
CA GLN A 90 -10.63 4.75 -10.38
C GLN A 90 -11.25 4.58 -8.99
N PRO A 91 -12.52 4.16 -8.86
CA PRO A 91 -13.23 4.16 -7.57
C PRO A 91 -12.53 3.41 -6.42
N HIS A 92 -11.83 2.31 -6.73
CA HIS A 92 -11.11 1.53 -5.72
C HIS A 92 -9.82 2.19 -5.20
N LYS A 93 -9.35 3.26 -5.87
CA LYS A 93 -8.19 4.07 -5.46
C LYS A 93 -8.58 5.24 -4.54
N LEU A 94 -9.81 5.71 -4.62
CA LEU A 94 -10.31 6.88 -3.87
C LEU A 94 -10.11 6.77 -2.35
N PRO A 95 -10.28 5.60 -1.69
CA PRO A 95 -10.03 5.47 -0.26
C PRO A 95 -8.59 5.78 0.20
N TYR A 96 -7.64 5.76 -0.74
CA TYR A 96 -6.21 6.00 -0.52
C TYR A 96 -5.73 7.34 -1.10
N ALA A 97 -6.65 8.15 -1.63
CA ALA A 97 -6.36 9.53 -2.02
C ALA A 97 -6.28 10.38 -0.75
N HIS A 98 -5.08 10.43 -0.18
CA HIS A 98 -4.80 11.24 1.00
C HIS A 98 -4.42 12.65 0.60
N ASP A 99 -4.69 13.62 1.46
CA ASP A 99 -4.03 14.93 1.42
C ASP A 99 -2.51 14.72 1.59
N ALA A 100 -1.80 14.80 0.47
CA ALA A 100 -0.37 14.60 0.38
C ALA A 100 0.17 15.44 -0.79
N PRO A 101 1.34 16.08 -0.63
CA PRO A 101 1.97 16.80 -1.72
C PRO A 101 2.24 15.87 -2.90
N GLU A 102 2.02 16.37 -4.10
CA GLU A 102 2.47 15.68 -5.30
C GLU A 102 3.98 15.86 -5.44
N TYR A 103 4.70 14.75 -5.51
CA TYR A 103 6.15 14.75 -5.70
C TYR A 103 6.48 14.39 -7.15
N PRO A 104 7.56 14.97 -7.73
CA PRO A 104 7.93 14.75 -9.12
C PRO A 104 8.18 13.29 -9.50
N ASN A 105 8.63 12.47 -8.55
CA ASN A 105 8.92 11.05 -8.78
C ASN A 105 8.81 10.24 -7.48
N LEU A 106 8.86 8.91 -7.63
CA LEU A 106 8.74 7.96 -6.53
C LEU A 106 9.90 8.06 -5.53
N VAL A 107 11.11 8.40 -5.98
CA VAL A 107 12.29 8.55 -5.11
C VAL A 107 12.08 9.71 -4.14
N GLU A 108 11.68 10.88 -4.65
CA GLU A 108 11.38 12.03 -3.79
C GLU A 108 10.18 11.75 -2.87
N THR A 109 9.20 10.99 -3.35
CA THR A 109 8.08 10.53 -2.51
C THR A 109 8.56 9.72 -1.30
N LEU A 110 9.47 8.75 -1.52
CA LEU A 110 9.98 7.86 -0.47
C LEU A 110 10.72 8.65 0.62
N ASP A 111 11.58 9.58 0.21
CA ASP A 111 12.38 10.42 1.10
C ASP A 111 11.50 11.35 1.94
N ARG A 112 10.52 12.00 1.30
CA ARG A 112 9.67 13.01 1.95
C ARG A 112 8.65 12.40 2.91
N ILE A 113 8.11 11.22 2.58
CA ILE A 113 7.10 10.52 3.40
C ILE A 113 7.74 9.74 4.56
N LYS A 114 9.09 9.64 4.62
CA LYS A 114 9.82 8.82 5.60
C LYS A 114 9.27 7.40 5.63
N THR A 115 9.34 6.76 4.47
CA THR A 115 8.76 5.44 4.26
C THR A 115 9.55 4.37 5.00
N MET A 116 8.86 3.51 5.77
CA MET A 116 9.46 2.35 6.42
C MET A 116 9.68 1.22 5.41
N ALA A 117 8.69 0.95 4.57
CA ALA A 117 8.77 -0.11 3.58
C ALA A 117 8.06 0.27 2.28
N LEU A 118 8.68 -0.15 1.18
CA LEU A 118 8.13 -0.08 -0.16
C LEU A 118 7.74 -1.49 -0.62
N ILE A 119 6.47 -1.68 -0.95
CA ILE A 119 5.88 -2.98 -1.28
C ILE A 119 5.50 -2.99 -2.75
N GLY A 120 6.15 -3.84 -3.54
CA GLY A 120 5.96 -3.91 -4.99
C GLY A 120 4.83 -4.86 -5.34
N VAL A 121 3.70 -4.34 -5.78
CA VAL A 121 2.54 -5.11 -6.27
C VAL A 121 2.24 -4.68 -7.71
N CYS A 122 3.27 -4.72 -8.56
CA CYS A 122 3.18 -4.28 -9.94
C CYS A 122 3.80 -5.31 -10.89
N THR A 123 3.30 -5.34 -12.12
CA THR A 123 3.78 -6.25 -13.19
C THR A 123 5.02 -5.70 -13.91
N ILE A 124 5.64 -4.65 -13.39
CA ILE A 124 6.78 -3.98 -14.02
C ILE A 124 8.06 -4.62 -13.49
N ALA A 125 8.71 -5.43 -14.33
CA ALA A 125 10.03 -5.95 -14.03
C ALA A 125 11.00 -4.79 -13.80
N LYS A 126 11.88 -4.91 -12.80
CA LYS A 126 12.89 -3.89 -12.44
C LYS A 126 12.31 -2.55 -11.97
N ALA A 127 11.04 -2.50 -11.55
CA ALA A 127 10.43 -1.30 -10.96
C ALA A 127 11.25 -0.69 -9.81
N PHE A 128 12.06 -1.52 -9.14
CA PHE A 128 12.94 -1.11 -8.05
C PHE A 128 14.35 -0.68 -8.46
N ASN A 129 14.77 -0.96 -9.70
CA ASN A 129 16.14 -0.70 -10.15
C ASN A 129 16.37 0.76 -10.53
N GLU A 130 15.36 1.45 -11.06
CA GLU A 130 15.46 2.87 -11.41
C GLU A 130 15.45 3.80 -10.18
N MET A 131 15.02 3.31 -9.02
CA MET A 131 15.01 4.12 -7.80
C MET A 131 16.38 4.32 -7.19
N GLY A 132 17.35 3.46 -7.54
CA GLY A 132 18.65 3.40 -6.87
C GLY A 132 18.45 3.02 -5.40
N ALA A 133 18.90 1.83 -4.98
CA ALA A 133 18.95 1.51 -3.57
C ALA A 133 19.92 2.48 -2.87
N ARG A 134 19.42 3.63 -2.39
CA ARG A 134 20.18 4.59 -1.60
C ARG A 134 19.59 4.63 -0.20
N LYS A 135 20.34 3.94 0.67
CA LYS A 135 20.48 3.98 2.13
C LYS A 135 19.31 4.52 2.96
#